data_AF-Q1GFF7-F1
#
_entry.id   AF-Q1GFF7-F1
#
_cell.length_a   1.000
_cell.length_b   1.000
_cell.length_c   1.000
_cell.angle_alpha   90.00
_cell.angle_beta   90.00
_cell.angle_gamma   90.00
#
_symmetry.space_group_name_H-M   'P 1'
#
loop_
_entity.id
_entity.type
_entity.pdbx_description
1 polymer ?
#
loop_
_entity_poly.entity_id
_entity_poly.type
_entity_poly.pdbx_seq_one_letter_code
_entity_poly.pdbx_strand_id
1 'polypeptide(L)'
;MRYLFACLLIAAALPAAAAQPSAACKGQQSYALSDGSSWCLLHSDKTTLTSTLSRDDGNSKSNSSQAHIFVVAMNGAFSKRMGTSEKRMKEICQVMRSKSPDLFAGRTRDRNIIVSMLWPEKAAAEGLSNLDHRFPNQAAAMTKKCSALRHFGVRSR
;
A
#
# COMPACT_ATOMS: atom_id res chain seq x y z
N MET A 1 -52.27 9.66 24.62
CA MET A 1 -52.18 10.13 23.21
C MET A 1 -50.97 11.05 23.15
N ARG A 2 -49.84 10.58 22.59
CA ARG A 2 -49.37 11.00 21.25
C ARG A 2 -49.07 12.51 21.30
N TYR A 3 -47.83 12.99 21.42
CA TYR A 3 -46.74 12.87 20.43
C TYR A 3 -45.38 12.88 21.18
N LEU A 4 -44.65 11.76 21.24
CA LEU A 4 -43.73 11.25 20.21
C LEU A 4 -42.63 12.25 19.81
N PHE A 5 -41.43 12.00 20.34
CA PHE A 5 -40.23 11.73 19.53
C PHE A 5 -39.99 12.68 18.34
N ALA A 6 -39.37 13.84 18.57
CA ALA A 6 -38.85 14.63 17.45
C ALA A 6 -37.74 15.60 17.87
N CYS A 7 -36.65 15.13 18.49
CA CYS A 7 -35.44 15.96 18.66
C CYS A 7 -34.14 15.12 18.75
N LEU A 8 -34.08 14.00 18.00
CA LEU A 8 -32.93 13.07 18.04
C LEU A 8 -32.37 12.75 16.63
N LEU A 9 -32.47 13.67 15.67
CA LEU A 9 -32.05 13.42 14.28
C LEU A 9 -31.39 14.61 13.58
N ILE A 10 -30.61 15.45 14.27
CA ILE A 10 -29.82 16.49 13.59
C ILE A 10 -28.43 16.60 14.22
N ALA A 11 -27.58 15.60 13.99
CA ALA A 11 -26.11 15.75 13.91
C ALA A 11 -25.43 14.40 13.62
N ALA A 12 -26.01 13.55 12.76
CA ALA A 12 -25.21 12.57 12.03
C ALA A 12 -24.55 13.32 10.85
N ALA A 13 -23.66 14.26 11.17
CA ALA A 13 -22.73 14.80 10.20
C ALA A 13 -21.73 13.68 9.88
N LEU A 14 -22.15 12.78 8.99
CA LEU A 14 -21.24 11.90 8.30
C LEU A 14 -20.11 12.78 7.75
N PRO A 15 -18.83 12.45 7.99
CA PRO A 15 -17.76 12.96 7.15
C PRO A 15 -17.87 12.26 5.80
N ALA A 16 -18.88 12.62 5.01
CA ALA A 16 -19.08 12.17 3.64
C ALA A 16 -18.17 12.92 2.64
N ALA A 17 -17.13 13.59 3.16
CA ALA A 17 -15.94 13.98 2.41
C ALA A 17 -14.86 12.90 2.50
N ALA A 18 -15.24 11.63 2.71
CA ALA A 18 -14.36 10.50 2.47
C ALA A 18 -14.00 10.52 0.97
N ALA A 19 -12.75 10.91 0.70
CA ALA A 19 -12.07 10.90 -0.59
C ALA A 19 -12.85 10.13 -1.66
N GLN A 20 -13.42 10.85 -2.63
CA GLN A 20 -14.11 10.20 -3.74
C GLN A 20 -13.15 9.14 -4.31
N PRO A 21 -13.61 7.88 -4.49
CA PRO A 21 -12.75 6.86 -5.04
C PRO A 21 -12.28 7.36 -6.41
N SER A 22 -10.96 7.44 -6.60
CA SER A 22 -10.39 7.82 -7.90
C SER A 22 -11.02 6.98 -9.00
N ALA A 23 -11.06 7.49 -10.24
CA ALA A 23 -11.60 6.72 -11.37
C ALA A 23 -10.97 5.32 -11.50
N ALA A 24 -9.71 5.17 -11.05
CA ALA A 24 -8.98 3.90 -10.97
C ALA A 24 -9.60 2.88 -10.00
N CYS A 25 -10.31 3.34 -8.97
CA CYS A 25 -11.00 2.50 -7.98
C CYS A 25 -12.48 2.23 -8.31
N LYS A 26 -12.98 2.66 -9.48
CA LYS A 26 -14.38 2.46 -9.84
C LYS A 26 -14.72 0.97 -9.95
N GLY A 27 -15.68 0.51 -9.16
CA GLY A 27 -16.10 -0.90 -9.10
C GLY A 27 -15.20 -1.81 -8.28
N GLN A 28 -14.13 -1.28 -7.67
CA GLN A 28 -13.27 -2.00 -6.74
C GLN A 28 -13.68 -1.73 -5.29
N GLN A 29 -13.37 -2.67 -4.39
CA GLN A 29 -13.57 -2.46 -2.96
C GLN A 29 -12.49 -1.51 -2.42
N SER A 30 -12.93 -0.44 -1.75
CA SER A 30 -12.06 0.51 -1.06
C SER A 30 -11.95 0.17 0.44
N TYR A 31 -10.77 0.43 1.00
CA TYR A 31 -10.43 0.21 2.39
C TYR A 31 -9.89 1.51 2.99
N ALA A 32 -10.37 1.87 4.18
CA ALA A 32 -9.87 3.02 4.92
C ALA A 32 -8.58 2.68 5.67
N LEU A 33 -7.70 3.66 5.81
CA LEU A 33 -6.50 3.62 6.65
C LEU A 33 -6.68 4.49 7.89
N SER A 34 -5.86 4.25 8.91
CA SER A 34 -5.94 4.94 10.19
C SER A 34 -5.71 6.46 10.12
N ASP A 35 -5.07 6.93 9.06
CA ASP A 35 -4.76 8.34 8.82
C ASP A 35 -5.83 9.08 7.99
N GLY A 36 -6.98 8.43 7.76
CA GLY A 36 -8.10 9.00 6.99
C GLY A 36 -7.95 8.89 5.47
N SER A 37 -6.82 8.38 4.96
CA SER A 37 -6.72 8.02 3.55
C SER A 37 -7.43 6.69 3.27
N SER A 38 -7.70 6.41 1.99
CA SER A 38 -8.25 5.11 1.58
C SER A 38 -7.45 4.52 0.42
N TRP A 39 -7.63 3.24 0.16
CA TRP A 39 -7.01 2.57 -0.97
C TRP A 39 -7.93 1.51 -1.57
N CYS A 40 -7.70 1.18 -2.83
CA CYS A 40 -8.29 0.03 -3.49
C CYS A 40 -7.20 -0.82 -4.14
N LEU A 41 -7.44 -2.12 -4.25
CA LEU A 41 -6.54 -3.01 -4.97
C LEU A 41 -6.75 -2.83 -6.48
N LEU A 42 -5.69 -2.50 -7.21
CA LEU A 42 -5.74 -2.43 -8.67
C LEU A 42 -5.35 -3.76 -9.30
N HIS A 43 -4.27 -4.35 -8.78
CA HIS A 43 -3.70 -5.56 -9.35
C HIS A 43 -2.90 -6.34 -8.32
N SER A 44 -2.85 -7.66 -8.48
CA SER A 44 -2.02 -8.55 -7.68
C SER A 44 -1.38 -9.61 -8.57
N ASP A 45 -0.07 -9.82 -8.42
CA ASP A 45 0.66 -10.81 -9.22
C ASP A 45 1.77 -11.51 -8.43
N LYS A 46 2.33 -12.57 -9.01
CA LYS A 46 3.60 -13.16 -8.63
C LYS A 46 4.73 -12.45 -9.34
N THR A 47 5.80 -12.18 -8.62
CA THR A 47 7.01 -11.56 -9.16
C THR A 47 8.25 -12.15 -8.50
N THR A 48 9.42 -11.80 -9.02
CA THR A 48 10.70 -12.22 -8.46
C THR A 48 11.40 -11.01 -7.86
N LEU A 49 11.71 -11.10 -6.57
CA LEU A 49 12.49 -10.11 -5.85
C LEU A 49 13.96 -10.49 -5.92
N THR A 50 14.75 -9.69 -6.63
CA THR A 50 16.21 -9.80 -6.66
C THR A 50 16.83 -8.78 -5.72
N SER A 51 17.66 -9.26 -4.79
CA SER A 51 18.46 -8.43 -3.88
C SER A 51 19.93 -8.61 -4.22
N THR A 52 20.60 -7.51 -4.56
CA THR A 52 22.04 -7.50 -4.82
C THR A 52 22.76 -6.81 -3.67
N LEU A 53 23.72 -7.50 -3.06
CA LEU A 53 24.65 -6.94 -2.10
C LEU A 53 25.99 -6.74 -2.80
N SER A 54 26.38 -5.48 -3.00
CA SER A 54 27.70 -5.11 -3.49
C SER A 54 28.61 -4.77 -2.32
N ARG A 55 29.85 -5.27 -2.35
CA ARG A 55 30.93 -4.93 -1.41
C ARG A 55 31.92 -3.99 -2.11
N ASP A 56 32.63 -3.19 -1.32
CA ASP A 56 33.60 -2.21 -1.81
C ASP A 56 34.86 -2.85 -2.43
N ASP A 57 35.03 -4.17 -2.27
CA ASP A 57 36.09 -4.97 -2.89
C ASP A 57 35.74 -5.42 -4.33
N GLY A 58 34.65 -4.87 -4.91
CA GLY A 58 34.18 -5.20 -6.25
C GLY A 58 33.40 -6.52 -6.34
N ASN A 59 33.25 -7.24 -5.23
CA ASN A 59 32.48 -8.47 -5.19
C ASN A 59 30.98 -8.19 -4.97
N SER A 60 30.12 -8.90 -5.68
CA SER A 60 28.67 -8.80 -5.48
C SER A 60 28.03 -10.17 -5.32
N LYS A 61 27.02 -10.25 -4.45
CA LYS A 61 26.16 -11.44 -4.30
C LYS A 61 24.73 -11.04 -4.59
N SER A 62 24.11 -11.73 -5.54
CA SER A 62 22.69 -11.61 -5.81
C SER A 62 21.93 -12.80 -5.23
N ASN A 63 20.78 -12.54 -4.65
CA ASN A 63 19.82 -13.56 -4.25
C ASN A 63 18.46 -13.20 -4.83
N SER A 64 17.80 -14.17 -5.47
CA SER A 64 16.44 -14.02 -5.95
C SER A 64 15.47 -14.84 -5.09
N SER A 65 14.28 -14.31 -4.90
CA SER A 65 13.21 -14.98 -4.15
C SER A 65 11.87 -14.67 -4.80
N GLN A 66 10.91 -15.58 -4.69
CA GLN A 66 9.56 -15.29 -5.14
C GLN A 66 8.91 -14.24 -4.22
N ALA A 67 8.08 -13.41 -4.82
CA ALA A 67 7.30 -12.41 -4.12
C ALA A 67 5.90 -12.31 -4.71
N HIS A 68 4.96 -11.85 -3.90
CA HIS A 68 3.65 -11.43 -4.39
C HIS A 68 3.59 -9.91 -4.34
N ILE A 69 3.25 -9.28 -5.45
CA ILE A 69 3.08 -7.84 -5.52
C ILE A 69 1.60 -7.48 -5.44
N PHE A 70 1.27 -6.51 -4.61
CA PHE A 70 -0.01 -5.84 -4.55
C PHE A 70 0.19 -4.39 -4.99
N VAL A 71 -0.47 -4.04 -6.08
CA VAL A 71 -0.50 -2.67 -6.60
C VAL A 71 -1.82 -2.06 -6.17
N VAL A 72 -1.74 -1.00 -5.37
CA VAL A 72 -2.91 -0.33 -4.80
C VAL A 72 -2.98 1.11 -5.27
N ALA A 73 -4.19 1.59 -5.56
CA ALA A 73 -4.45 3.01 -5.73
C ALA A 73 -4.81 3.60 -4.37
N MET A 74 -4.13 4.68 -4.01
CA MET A 74 -4.35 5.48 -2.82
C MET A 74 -5.21 6.68 -3.18
N ASN A 75 -6.23 6.94 -2.36
CA ASN A 75 -7.03 8.16 -2.40
C ASN A 75 -6.77 8.95 -1.12
N GLY A 76 -6.40 10.23 -1.27
CA GLY A 76 -6.05 11.12 -0.17
C GLY A 76 -4.63 11.69 -0.29
N ALA A 77 -4.18 12.36 0.77
CA ALA A 77 -2.93 13.13 0.73
C ALA A 77 -1.69 12.25 0.50
N PHE A 78 -0.95 12.55 -0.56
CA PHE A 78 0.39 12.02 -0.77
C PHE A 78 1.35 12.60 0.26
N SER A 79 2.16 11.75 0.88
CA SER A 79 3.19 12.14 1.83
C SER A 79 4.54 11.69 1.31
N LYS A 80 5.54 12.58 1.35
CA LYS A 80 6.95 12.23 1.11
C LYS A 80 7.62 11.60 2.33
N ARG A 81 6.94 11.60 3.50
CA ARG A 81 7.50 11.06 4.74
C ARG A 81 7.45 9.54 4.71
N MET A 82 8.62 8.91 4.87
CA MET A 82 8.76 7.45 4.94
C MET A 82 7.88 6.85 6.03
N GLY A 83 7.92 7.39 7.26
CA GLY A 83 7.14 6.86 8.38
C GLY A 83 5.62 6.82 8.14
N THR A 84 5.05 7.78 7.41
CA THR A 84 3.64 7.73 7.00
C THR A 84 3.39 6.61 5.99
N SER A 85 4.29 6.49 5.01
CA SER A 85 4.17 5.52 3.92
C SER A 85 4.33 4.08 4.45
N GLU A 86 5.28 3.85 5.36
CA GLU A 86 5.48 2.58 6.02
C GLU A 86 4.26 2.14 6.83
N LYS A 87 3.63 3.06 7.57
CA LYS A 87 2.39 2.76 8.31
C LYS A 87 1.28 2.33 7.37
N ARG A 88 1.05 3.09 6.29
CA ARG A 88 0.07 2.76 5.25
C ARG A 88 0.34 1.38 4.64
N MET A 89 1.58 1.10 4.24
CA MET A 89 1.95 -0.20 3.67
C MET A 89 1.74 -1.36 4.66
N LYS A 90 2.03 -1.17 5.94
CA LYS A 90 1.77 -2.18 6.99
C LYS A 90 0.29 -2.47 7.14
N GLU A 91 -0.54 -1.44 7.18
CA GLU A 91 -2.00 -1.58 7.27
C GLU A 91 -2.56 -2.28 6.02
N ILE A 92 -2.13 -1.87 4.82
CA ILE A 92 -2.50 -2.53 3.55
C ILE A 92 -2.13 -4.02 3.60
N CYS A 93 -0.89 -4.34 4.00
CA CYS A 93 -0.42 -5.71 4.11
C CYS A 93 -1.26 -6.53 5.11
N GLN A 94 -1.62 -5.95 6.26
CA GLN A 94 -2.46 -6.60 7.26
C GLN A 94 -3.88 -6.90 6.74
N VAL A 95 -4.48 -5.97 6.00
CA VAL A 95 -5.77 -6.19 5.34
C VAL A 95 -5.66 -7.28 4.27
N MET A 96 -4.63 -7.26 3.44
CA MET A 96 -4.42 -8.32 2.43
C MET A 96 -4.17 -9.68 3.08
N ARG A 97 -3.51 -9.72 4.23
CA ARG A 97 -3.30 -10.95 5.01
C ARG A 97 -4.61 -11.55 5.49
N SER A 98 -5.57 -10.73 5.92
CA SER A 98 -6.89 -11.23 6.34
C SER A 98 -7.77 -11.63 5.15
N LYS A 99 -7.66 -10.92 4.02
CA LYS A 99 -8.44 -11.18 2.80
C LYS A 99 -7.93 -12.32 1.94
N SER A 100 -6.64 -12.62 2.00
CA SER A 100 -6.00 -13.62 1.13
C SER A 100 -5.10 -14.55 1.94
N PRO A 101 -5.63 -15.25 2.96
CA PRO A 101 -4.82 -16.04 3.88
C PRO A 101 -3.93 -17.07 3.17
N ASP A 102 -4.35 -17.60 2.02
CA ASP A 102 -3.60 -18.59 1.24
C ASP A 102 -2.27 -18.06 0.68
N LEU A 103 -2.21 -16.77 0.33
CA LEU A 103 -0.98 -16.11 -0.12
C LEU A 103 0.03 -15.98 1.04
N PHE A 104 -0.48 -15.86 2.25
CA PHE A 104 0.27 -15.73 3.48
C PHE A 104 0.48 -17.08 4.20
N ALA A 105 -0.24 -18.12 3.81
CA ALA A 105 -0.09 -19.48 4.32
C ALA A 105 1.20 -20.14 3.81
N GLY A 106 1.66 -21.16 4.53
CA GLY A 106 2.82 -21.99 4.15
C GLY A 106 4.17 -21.52 4.72
N ARG A 107 5.03 -22.51 4.97
CA ARG A 107 6.38 -22.36 5.55
C ARG A 107 7.48 -21.98 4.54
N THR A 108 7.14 -21.69 3.29
CA THR A 108 8.16 -21.34 2.29
C THR A 108 8.88 -20.09 2.75
N ARG A 109 10.20 -20.21 2.95
CA ARG A 109 11.13 -19.15 3.38
C ARG A 109 11.17 -17.97 2.40
N ASP A 110 10.51 -18.10 1.24
CA ASP A 110 10.69 -17.27 0.05
C ASP A 110 9.39 -16.65 -0.49
N ARG A 111 8.49 -16.14 0.35
CA ARG A 111 7.44 -15.24 -0.18
C ARG A 111 7.50 -13.90 0.53
N ASN A 112 8.22 -12.98 -0.09
CA ASN A 112 8.11 -11.57 0.25
C ASN A 112 6.80 -11.03 -0.31
N ILE A 113 6.21 -10.06 0.38
CA ILE A 113 5.04 -9.32 -0.08
C ILE A 113 5.51 -7.95 -0.51
N ILE A 114 5.25 -7.54 -1.73
CA ILE A 114 5.56 -6.21 -2.22
C ILE A 114 4.27 -5.42 -2.19
N VAL A 115 4.27 -4.27 -1.54
CA VAL A 115 3.18 -3.30 -1.61
C VAL A 115 3.67 -2.12 -2.42
N SER A 116 2.97 -1.81 -3.51
CA SER A 116 3.20 -0.65 -4.36
C SER A 116 1.98 0.26 -4.28
N MET A 117 2.17 1.45 -3.73
CA MET A 117 1.14 2.48 -3.54
C MET A 117 1.23 3.51 -4.65
N LEU A 118 0.14 3.68 -5.38
CA LEU A 118 0.01 4.60 -6.49
C LEU A 118 -0.96 5.71 -6.12
N TRP A 119 -0.69 6.94 -6.58
CA TRP A 119 -1.63 8.06 -6.46
C TRP A 119 -2.10 8.44 -7.86
N PRO A 120 -3.17 7.83 -8.39
CA PRO A 120 -3.58 7.98 -9.78
C PRO A 120 -3.82 9.44 -10.19
N GLU A 121 -4.40 10.24 -9.28
CA GLU A 121 -4.68 11.65 -9.54
C GLU A 121 -3.41 12.50 -9.63
N LYS A 122 -2.39 12.19 -8.81
CA LYS A 122 -1.09 12.86 -8.90
C LYS A 122 -0.29 12.37 -10.10
N ALA A 123 -0.32 11.07 -10.38
CA ALA A 123 0.31 10.49 -11.55
C ALA A 123 -0.22 11.14 -12.84
N ALA A 124 -1.55 11.33 -12.93
CA ALA A 124 -2.18 12.03 -14.04
C ALA A 124 -1.79 13.52 -14.11
N ALA A 125 -1.78 14.22 -12.96
CA ALA A 125 -1.45 15.65 -12.91
C ALA A 125 0.03 15.96 -13.19
N GLU A 126 0.95 15.08 -12.77
CA GLU A 126 2.40 15.27 -12.89
C GLU A 126 2.98 14.47 -14.07
N GLY A 127 2.16 13.76 -14.86
CA GLY A 127 2.60 12.90 -15.97
C GLY A 127 3.53 11.76 -15.54
N LEU A 128 3.46 11.36 -14.27
CA LEU A 128 4.37 10.39 -13.67
C LEU A 128 3.87 8.97 -13.88
N SER A 129 4.77 8.07 -14.30
CA SER A 129 4.48 6.65 -14.25
C SER A 129 4.50 6.13 -12.81
N ASN A 130 3.75 5.07 -12.57
CA ASN A 130 3.53 4.43 -11.28
C ASN A 130 4.78 3.88 -10.56
N LEU A 131 5.97 4.05 -11.14
CA LEU A 131 7.26 3.57 -10.65
C LEU A 131 8.32 4.66 -10.71
N ASP A 132 7.93 5.93 -10.61
CA ASP A 132 8.89 7.02 -10.61
C ASP A 132 9.87 6.87 -9.43
N HIS A 133 11.11 6.48 -9.76
CA HIS A 133 12.20 6.25 -8.80
C HIS A 133 12.51 7.48 -7.94
N ARG A 134 11.95 8.65 -8.29
CA ARG A 134 11.98 9.86 -7.47
C ARG A 134 11.35 9.70 -6.09
N PHE A 135 10.46 8.72 -5.89
CA PHE A 135 9.78 8.49 -4.62
C PHE A 135 9.96 7.06 -4.09
N PRO A 136 11.08 6.75 -3.39
CA PRO A 136 11.37 5.41 -2.88
C PRO A 136 10.35 4.93 -1.84
N ASN A 137 9.52 5.83 -1.31
CA ASN A 137 8.48 5.54 -0.34
C ASN A 137 7.18 4.99 -0.95
N GLN A 138 7.13 4.76 -2.26
CA GLN A 138 5.93 4.26 -2.95
C GLN A 138 5.88 2.74 -3.08
N ALA A 139 7.01 2.05 -3.01
CA ALA A 139 7.06 0.60 -3.04
C ALA A 139 7.99 0.03 -1.98
N ALA A 140 7.59 -1.06 -1.36
CA ALA A 140 8.45 -1.80 -0.45
C ALA A 140 8.14 -3.29 -0.43
N ALA A 141 9.19 -4.08 -0.24
CA ALA A 141 9.10 -5.49 0.09
C ALA A 141 8.93 -5.66 1.60
N MET A 142 8.11 -6.61 1.99
CA MET A 142 7.74 -6.92 3.36
C MET A 142 7.76 -8.42 3.61
N THR A 143 7.94 -8.80 4.87
CA THR A 143 7.71 -10.18 5.28
C THR A 143 6.21 -10.50 5.30
N LYS A 144 5.83 -11.78 5.20
CA LYS A 144 4.44 -12.24 5.39
C LYS A 144 3.80 -11.79 6.72
N LYS A 145 4.62 -11.46 7.73
CA LYS A 145 4.15 -10.94 9.02
C LYS A 145 3.78 -9.46 8.97
N CYS A 146 3.99 -8.78 7.84
CA CYS A 146 3.75 -7.35 7.66
C CYS A 146 4.51 -6.46 8.67
N SER A 147 5.67 -6.93 9.16
CA SER A 147 6.41 -6.26 10.24
C SER A 147 7.69 -5.56 9.76
N ALA A 148 8.50 -6.27 8.98
CA ALA A 148 9.75 -5.76 8.43
C ALA A 148 9.52 -5.31 6.99
N LEU A 149 9.98 -4.10 6.69
CA LEU A 149 9.75 -3.41 5.42
C LEU A 149 11.09 -2.97 4.83
N ARG A 150 11.27 -3.16 3.53
CA ARG A 150 12.47 -2.84 2.76
C ARG A 150 12.06 -2.08 1.51
N HIS A 151 12.36 -0.80 1.48
CA HIS A 151 12.13 0.05 0.31
C HIS A 151 13.10 -0.27 -0.83
N PHE A 152 12.65 -0.02 -2.06
CA PHE A 152 13.49 -0.13 -3.25
C PHE A 152 14.24 1.17 -3.48
N GLY A 153 15.56 1.07 -3.74
CA GLY A 153 16.43 2.22 -3.99
C GLY A 153 17.76 2.12 -3.26
N VAL A 154 18.73 2.94 -3.68
CA VAL A 154 20.04 3.02 -3.06
C VAL A 154 19.90 3.73 -1.72
N ARG A 155 20.23 3.06 -0.61
CA ARG A 155 20.54 3.75 0.64
C ARG A 155 21.92 4.39 0.46
N SER A 156 21.98 5.61 -0.08
CA SER A 156 23.15 6.44 0.18
C SER A 156 23.13 6.75 1.68
N ARG A 157 24.11 6.20 2.40
CA ARG A 157 24.38 6.63 3.77
C ARG A 157 24.87 8.07 3.78
#